data_AF-A0A6G4WND3-F1
#
_entry.id   AF-A0A6G4WND3-F1
#
_cell.length_a   1.000
_cell.length_b   1.000
_cell.length_c   1.000
_cell.angle_alpha   90.00
_cell.angle_beta   90.00
_cell.angle_gamma   90.00
#
_symmetry.space_group_name_H-M   'P 1'
#
loop_
_entity.id
_entity.type
_entity.pdbx_description
1 polymer ?
#
loop_
_entity_poly.entity_id
_entity_poly.type
_entity_poly.pdbx_seq_one_letter_code
_entity_poly.pdbx_strand_id
1 'polypeptide(L)'
;MDAATALKRLTNRAEAHIEADEKARTALADALAKAPATDLTTQIDGAFRESANAKPWRQLMKRVERHGVREGLAKQKAEALEVLLSYGMSMSTSMVANGARFAEQDGLRRFLDVVDTFEIDEDSDPAGAPVEVPETTENQRAVLRAIKETGVVLKEAHVLDGGVRTANREGTIAPTVDRIEWSVRQGWAVVDTSAELRDGQAVTLTSLGEAILAG
;
A
#
# COMPACT_ATOMS: atom_id res chain seq x y z
N MET A 1 10.91 -16.43 -5.00
CA MET A 1 11.51 -16.21 -3.66
C MET A 1 10.43 -16.25 -2.58
N ASP A 2 10.72 -16.77 -1.38
CA ASP A 2 9.76 -16.75 -0.26
C ASP A 2 9.53 -15.32 0.30
N ALA A 3 8.35 -15.10 0.91
CA ALA A 3 7.95 -13.79 1.40
C ALA A 3 8.86 -13.25 2.52
N ALA A 4 9.41 -14.14 3.36
CA ALA A 4 10.29 -13.76 4.47
C ALA A 4 11.67 -13.27 3.99
N THR A 5 12.26 -13.94 3.00
CA THR A 5 13.53 -13.49 2.39
C THR A 5 13.31 -12.21 1.59
N ALA A 6 12.17 -12.10 0.88
CA ALA A 6 11.81 -10.88 0.18
C ALA A 6 11.67 -9.70 1.16
N LEU A 7 10.94 -9.88 2.27
CA LEU A 7 10.82 -8.87 3.32
C LEU A 7 12.19 -8.43 3.83
N LYS A 8 13.05 -9.37 4.24
CA LYS A 8 14.37 -9.05 4.76
C LYS A 8 15.22 -8.25 3.77
N ARG A 9 15.21 -8.64 2.48
CA ARG A 9 15.95 -7.92 1.43
C ARG A 9 15.38 -6.53 1.18
N LEU A 10 14.06 -6.38 1.18
CA LEU A 10 13.39 -5.09 1.02
C LEU A 10 13.68 -4.17 2.20
N THR A 11 13.59 -4.67 3.43
CA THR A 11 13.89 -3.91 4.66
C THR A 11 15.33 -3.42 4.65
N ASN A 12 16.32 -4.30 4.43
CA ASN A 12 17.73 -3.90 4.38
C ASN A 12 17.99 -2.81 3.34
N ARG A 13 17.31 -2.87 2.19
CA ARG A 13 17.48 -1.91 1.12
C ARG A 13 16.77 -0.59 1.43
N ALA A 14 15.58 -0.66 2.01
CA ALA A 14 14.85 0.51 2.49
C ALA A 14 15.65 1.26 3.56
N GLU A 15 16.21 0.56 4.53
CA GLU A 15 17.08 1.12 5.58
C GLU A 15 18.28 1.86 4.98
N ALA A 16 19.00 1.24 4.05
CA ALA A 16 20.15 1.87 3.40
C ALA A 16 19.79 3.20 2.71
N HIS A 17 18.65 3.25 2.01
CA HIS A 17 18.19 4.49 1.37
C HIS A 17 17.70 5.53 2.38
N ILE A 18 17.01 5.10 3.45
CA ILE A 18 16.53 6.00 4.51
C ILE A 18 17.71 6.62 5.27
N GLU A 19 18.73 5.83 5.59
CA GLU A 19 19.96 6.30 6.25
C GLU A 19 20.73 7.27 5.35
N ALA A 20 20.83 6.99 4.04
CA ALA A 20 21.47 7.89 3.08
C ALA A 20 20.76 9.26 3.01
N ASP A 21 19.43 9.28 3.02
CA ASP A 21 18.65 10.53 3.09
C ASP A 21 18.86 11.29 4.41
N GLU A 22 18.84 10.60 5.55
CA GLU A 22 19.11 11.21 6.85
C GLU A 22 20.50 11.82 6.93
N LYS A 23 21.50 11.13 6.40
CA LYS A 23 22.87 11.64 6.30
C LYS A 23 22.96 12.87 5.40
N ALA A 24 22.33 12.84 4.22
CA ALA A 24 22.33 13.97 3.29
C ALA A 24 21.63 15.21 3.88
N ARG A 25 20.48 15.02 4.55
CA ARG A 25 19.76 16.12 5.22
C ARG A 25 20.53 16.68 6.40
N THR A 26 21.17 15.82 7.20
CA THR A 26 22.04 16.27 8.30
C THR A 26 23.23 17.06 7.78
N ALA A 27 23.89 16.60 6.71
CA ALA A 27 25.00 17.32 6.09
C ALA A 27 24.59 18.69 5.53
N LEU A 28 23.40 18.80 4.92
CA LEU A 28 22.86 20.07 4.47
C LEU A 28 22.52 20.99 5.65
N ALA A 29 21.89 20.47 6.71
CA ALA A 29 21.56 21.24 7.91
C ALA A 29 22.82 21.78 8.59
N ASP A 30 23.86 20.97 8.71
CA ASP A 30 25.16 21.37 9.26
C ASP A 30 25.83 22.45 8.40
N ALA A 31 25.73 22.34 7.08
CA ALA A 31 26.27 23.33 6.16
C ALA A 31 25.53 24.67 6.29
N LEU A 32 24.19 24.64 6.38
CA LEU A 32 23.36 25.82 6.60
C LEU A 32 23.67 26.52 7.94
N ALA A 33 23.91 25.74 9.00
CA ALA A 33 24.19 26.28 10.33
C ALA A 33 25.56 26.98 10.43
N LYS A 34 26.52 26.64 9.56
CA LYS A 34 27.92 27.09 9.66
C LYS A 34 28.31 28.18 8.66
N ALA A 35 27.41 28.58 7.75
CA ALA A 35 27.79 29.33 6.56
C ALA A 35 27.32 30.80 6.54
N PRO A 36 28.23 31.78 6.63
CA PRO A 36 28.06 33.04 5.93
C PRO A 36 28.76 32.91 4.55
N ALA A 37 27.96 32.81 3.48
CA ALA A 37 28.37 32.89 2.07
C ALA A 37 29.13 31.69 1.44
N THR A 38 28.73 30.44 1.70
CA THR A 38 29.17 29.29 0.88
C THR A 38 28.11 28.88 -0.14
N ASP A 39 28.56 28.43 -1.31
CA ASP A 39 27.73 27.75 -2.30
C ASP A 39 27.30 26.38 -1.75
N LEU A 40 25.98 26.21 -1.57
CA LEU A 40 25.36 25.01 -1.02
C LEU A 40 24.76 24.09 -2.10
N THR A 41 24.99 24.38 -3.39
CA THR A 41 24.36 23.69 -4.51
C THR A 41 24.54 22.17 -4.43
N THR A 42 25.75 21.70 -4.11
CA THR A 42 26.03 20.26 -4.02
C THR A 42 25.29 19.58 -2.88
N GLN A 43 25.17 20.24 -1.73
CA GLN A 43 24.48 19.72 -0.55
C GLN A 43 22.96 19.73 -0.77
N ILE A 44 22.43 20.77 -1.44
CA ILE A 44 21.02 20.88 -1.80
C ILE A 44 20.65 19.79 -2.81
N ASP A 45 21.42 19.64 -3.89
CA ASP A 45 21.18 18.61 -4.91
C ASP A 45 21.33 17.19 -4.33
N GLY A 46 22.32 16.98 -3.47
CA GLY A 46 22.50 15.73 -2.74
C GLY A 46 21.30 15.40 -1.86
N ALA A 47 20.80 16.37 -1.07
CA ALA A 47 19.62 16.18 -0.24
C ALA A 47 18.35 15.90 -1.06
N PHE A 48 18.15 16.60 -2.19
CA PHE A 48 17.03 16.31 -3.07
C PHE A 48 17.09 14.90 -3.66
N ARG A 49 18.27 14.49 -4.15
CA ARG A 49 18.45 13.17 -4.75
C ARG A 49 18.22 12.05 -3.74
N GLU A 50 18.84 12.12 -2.56
CA GLU A 50 18.69 11.05 -1.57
C GLU A 50 17.30 11.01 -0.96
N SER A 51 16.67 12.16 -0.72
CA SER A 51 15.27 12.23 -0.28
C SER A 51 14.31 11.62 -1.30
N ALA A 52 14.50 11.93 -2.59
CA ALA A 52 13.74 11.35 -3.67
C ALA A 52 13.94 9.84 -3.79
N ASN A 53 15.18 9.35 -3.66
CA ASN A 53 15.48 7.92 -3.66
C ASN A 53 14.81 7.20 -2.47
N ALA A 54 14.83 7.79 -1.27
CA ALA A 54 14.31 7.18 -0.06
C ALA A 54 12.77 7.19 0.05
N LYS A 55 12.12 8.19 -0.54
CA LYS A 55 10.65 8.37 -0.46
C LYS A 55 9.85 7.11 -0.85
N PRO A 56 10.05 6.47 -2.02
CA PRO A 56 9.28 5.28 -2.39
C PRO A 56 9.56 4.09 -1.45
N TRP A 57 10.77 3.97 -0.89
CA TRP A 57 11.07 2.93 0.10
C TRP A 57 10.32 3.14 1.41
N ARG A 58 10.22 4.38 1.90
CA ARG A 58 9.41 4.69 3.10
C ARG A 58 7.92 4.37 2.89
N GLN A 59 7.40 4.69 1.71
CA GLN A 59 6.01 4.38 1.35
C GLN A 59 5.80 2.86 1.23
N LEU A 60 6.75 2.16 0.61
CA LEU A 60 6.75 0.71 0.51
C LEU A 60 6.69 0.06 1.89
N MET A 61 7.57 0.43 2.82
CA MET A 61 7.60 -0.19 4.16
C MET A 61 6.26 -0.01 4.90
N LYS A 62 5.66 1.18 4.84
CA LYS A 62 4.32 1.43 5.41
C LYS A 62 3.24 0.57 4.77
N ARG A 63 3.34 0.29 3.46
CA ARG A 63 2.38 -0.57 2.75
C ARG A 63 2.61 -2.04 3.06
N VAL A 64 3.86 -2.47 3.17
CA VAL A 64 4.27 -3.83 3.53
C VAL A 64 3.78 -4.18 4.94
N GLU A 65 3.90 -3.25 5.90
CA GLU A 65 3.37 -3.41 7.25
C GLU A 65 1.84 -3.60 7.27
N ARG A 66 1.11 -2.90 6.40
CA ARG A 66 -0.37 -2.90 6.38
C ARG A 66 -0.99 -4.02 5.55
N HIS A 67 -0.37 -4.37 4.44
CA HIS A 67 -0.94 -5.26 3.41
C HIS A 67 -0.09 -6.50 3.15
N GLY A 68 1.03 -6.65 3.86
CA GLY A 68 2.01 -7.69 3.57
C GLY A 68 2.92 -7.35 2.39
N VAL A 69 3.97 -8.15 2.24
CA VAL A 69 5.08 -7.88 1.30
C VAL A 69 4.60 -7.79 -0.14
N ARG A 70 3.84 -8.81 -0.58
CA ARG A 70 3.40 -8.94 -1.98
C ARG A 70 2.49 -7.79 -2.40
N GLU A 71 1.42 -7.58 -1.66
CA GLU A 71 0.42 -6.55 -1.98
C GLU A 71 1.00 -5.14 -1.79
N GLY A 72 1.83 -4.94 -0.76
CA GLY A 72 2.54 -3.69 -0.55
C GLY A 72 3.47 -3.34 -1.71
N LEU A 73 4.22 -4.33 -2.21
CA LEU A 73 5.12 -4.17 -3.35
C LEU A 73 4.35 -3.85 -4.64
N ALA A 74 3.31 -4.64 -4.95
CA ALA A 74 2.50 -4.46 -6.15
C ALA A 74 1.83 -3.07 -6.16
N LYS A 75 1.24 -2.65 -5.04
CA LYS A 75 0.62 -1.33 -4.91
C LYS A 75 1.62 -0.19 -5.06
N GLN A 76 2.81 -0.32 -4.46
CA GLN A 76 3.84 0.72 -4.58
C GLN A 76 4.39 0.81 -6.00
N LYS A 77 4.57 -0.33 -6.70
CA LYS A 77 4.95 -0.34 -8.12
C LYS A 77 3.90 0.37 -8.97
N ALA A 78 2.63 0.04 -8.78
CA ALA A 78 1.53 0.67 -9.51
C ALA A 78 1.48 2.18 -9.29
N GLU A 79 1.58 2.64 -8.04
CA GLU A 79 1.63 4.08 -7.72
C GLU A 79 2.85 4.76 -8.34
N ALA A 80 4.04 4.16 -8.23
CA ALA A 80 5.25 4.74 -8.82
C ALA A 80 5.15 4.85 -10.36
N LEU A 81 4.59 3.84 -11.03
CA LEU A 81 4.32 3.87 -12.46
C LEU A 81 3.27 4.93 -12.80
N GLU A 82 2.16 4.99 -12.06
CA GLU A 82 1.12 5.99 -12.27
C GLU A 82 1.67 7.41 -12.14
N VAL A 83 2.49 7.68 -11.12
CA VAL A 83 3.15 8.98 -10.96
C VAL A 83 4.05 9.27 -12.17
N LEU A 84 4.88 8.32 -12.61
CA LEU A 84 5.76 8.53 -13.77
C LEU A 84 4.98 8.76 -15.09
N LEU A 85 3.84 8.09 -15.27
CA LEU A 85 3.00 8.18 -16.48
C LEU A 85 2.07 9.40 -16.48
N SER A 86 1.55 9.79 -15.31
CA SER A 86 0.63 10.93 -15.14
C SER A 86 1.33 12.28 -15.26
N TYR A 87 2.66 12.32 -15.26
CA TYR A 87 3.43 13.55 -15.41
C TYR A 87 3.31 14.12 -16.84
N GLY A 88 2.26 14.92 -17.06
CA GLY A 88 2.16 15.90 -18.13
C GLY A 88 2.98 17.16 -17.81
N MET A 89 3.62 17.73 -18.83
CA MET A 89 4.63 18.81 -18.79
C MET A 89 4.17 20.14 -18.15
N SER A 90 3.82 20.17 -16.86
CA SER A 90 3.59 21.41 -16.11
C SER A 90 4.80 21.72 -15.24
N MET A 91 5.75 22.43 -15.82
CA MET A 91 6.93 22.96 -15.13
C MET A 91 6.52 24.20 -14.32
N SER A 92 6.96 24.28 -13.07
CA SER A 92 6.79 25.47 -12.24
C SER A 92 7.76 26.57 -12.73
N THR A 93 7.50 27.82 -12.37
CA THR A 93 8.49 28.90 -12.52
C THR A 93 9.61 28.83 -11.47
N SER A 94 9.44 28.01 -10.42
CA SER A 94 10.46 27.79 -9.39
C SER A 94 11.46 26.70 -9.83
N MET A 95 12.73 27.08 -9.99
CA MET A 95 13.81 26.13 -10.33
C MET A 95 14.01 25.08 -9.24
N VAL A 96 13.84 25.44 -7.96
CA VAL A 96 13.96 24.50 -6.84
C VAL A 96 12.84 23.46 -6.88
N ALA A 97 11.59 23.89 -7.15
CA ALA A 97 10.47 22.97 -7.27
C ALA A 97 10.63 22.03 -8.46
N ASN A 98 11.14 22.54 -9.59
CA ASN A 98 11.44 21.70 -10.75
C ASN A 98 12.58 20.72 -10.47
N GLY A 99 13.65 21.15 -9.80
CA GLY A 99 14.77 20.29 -9.41
C GLY A 99 14.33 19.15 -8.47
N ALA A 100 13.54 19.48 -7.44
CA ALA A 100 12.95 18.47 -6.56
C ALA A 100 12.06 17.48 -7.32
N ARG A 101 11.26 17.96 -8.28
CA ARG A 101 10.43 17.10 -9.14
C ARG A 101 11.28 16.17 -10.03
N PHE A 102 12.34 16.66 -10.64
CA PHE A 102 13.22 15.82 -11.45
C PHE A 102 13.92 14.76 -10.60
N ALA A 103 14.40 15.14 -9.42
CA ALA A 103 14.97 14.20 -8.47
C ALA A 103 13.94 13.12 -8.09
N GLU A 104 12.69 13.50 -7.81
CA GLU A 104 11.61 12.57 -7.50
C GLU A 104 11.35 11.57 -8.63
N GLN A 105 11.28 12.03 -9.89
CA GLN A 105 11.14 11.13 -11.03
C GLN A 105 12.33 10.17 -11.18
N ASP A 106 13.56 10.65 -11.01
CA ASP A 106 14.75 9.81 -11.04
C ASP A 106 14.73 8.76 -9.91
N GLY A 107 14.34 9.17 -8.70
CA GLY A 107 14.18 8.27 -7.56
C GLY A 107 13.14 7.19 -7.79
N LEU A 108 11.99 7.52 -8.37
CA LEU A 108 10.95 6.55 -8.75
C LEU A 108 11.42 5.57 -9.82
N ARG A 109 12.15 6.05 -10.85
CA ARG A 109 12.73 5.17 -11.88
C ARG A 109 13.73 4.19 -11.29
N ARG A 110 14.65 4.66 -10.45
CA ARG A 110 15.64 3.80 -9.77
C ARG A 110 14.98 2.80 -8.82
N PHE A 111 13.93 3.24 -8.13
CA PHE A 111 13.14 2.35 -7.29
C PHE A 111 12.52 1.22 -8.12
N LEU A 112 11.86 1.53 -9.23
CA LEU A 112 11.25 0.51 -10.10
C LEU A 112 12.29 -0.45 -10.69
N ASP A 113 13.42 0.07 -11.18
CA ASP A 113 14.52 -0.74 -11.71
C ASP A 113 15.03 -1.77 -10.70
N VAL A 114 15.18 -1.36 -9.43
CA VAL A 114 15.57 -2.25 -8.35
C VAL A 114 14.47 -3.25 -8.01
N VAL A 115 13.23 -2.79 -7.89
CA VAL A 115 12.13 -3.62 -7.37
C VAL A 115 11.57 -4.59 -8.42
N ASP A 116 11.81 -4.35 -9.71
CA ASP A 116 11.52 -5.32 -10.77
C ASP A 116 12.38 -6.59 -10.67
N THR A 117 13.51 -6.56 -9.97
CA THR A 117 14.31 -7.75 -9.69
C THR A 117 13.75 -8.65 -8.58
N PHE A 118 12.69 -8.23 -7.89
CA PHE A 118 12.08 -8.98 -6.80
C PHE A 118 10.92 -9.83 -7.33
N GLU A 119 11.21 -11.08 -7.71
CA GLU A 119 10.21 -12.10 -8.01
C GLU A 119 9.83 -12.86 -6.73
N ILE A 120 8.58 -12.67 -6.27
CA ILE A 120 8.00 -13.36 -5.13
C ILE A 120 7.11 -14.49 -5.67
N ASP A 121 7.36 -15.73 -5.26
CA ASP A 121 6.68 -16.89 -5.85
C ASP A 121 5.18 -16.87 -5.51
N GLU A 122 4.32 -17.03 -6.54
CA GLU A 122 2.86 -17.00 -6.41
C GLU A 122 2.30 -18.10 -5.51
N ASP A 123 3.02 -19.22 -5.35
CA ASP A 123 2.58 -20.40 -4.59
C ASP A 123 3.05 -20.42 -3.12
N SER A 124 3.73 -19.36 -2.66
CA SER A 124 4.12 -19.24 -1.26
C SER A 124 3.04 -18.50 -0.48
N ASP A 125 1.95 -19.20 -0.17
CA ASP A 125 1.05 -18.80 0.91
C ASP A 125 1.91 -18.55 2.17
N PRO A 126 1.88 -17.35 2.76
CA PRO A 126 2.70 -17.08 3.91
C PRO A 126 2.17 -17.89 5.09
N ALA A 127 2.93 -18.90 5.51
CA ALA A 127 2.80 -19.48 6.84
C ALA A 127 2.79 -18.33 7.85
N GLY A 128 1.63 -18.11 8.48
CA GLY A 128 1.29 -16.91 9.22
C GLY A 128 2.29 -16.60 10.34
N ALA A 129 2.88 -15.41 10.29
CA ALA A 129 3.32 -14.74 11.50
C ALA A 129 2.08 -14.47 12.37
N PRO A 130 2.19 -14.51 13.72
CA PRO A 130 1.05 -14.26 14.60
C PRO A 130 0.53 -12.85 14.34
N VAL A 131 -0.65 -12.77 13.74
CA VAL A 131 -1.34 -11.52 13.48
C VAL A 131 -1.82 -10.99 14.83
N GLU A 132 -1.37 -9.81 15.26
CA GLU A 132 -1.95 -9.13 16.41
C GLU A 132 -3.45 -8.92 16.13
N VAL A 133 -4.28 -9.71 16.79
CA VAL A 133 -5.73 -9.69 16.60
C VAL A 133 -6.27 -8.41 17.25
N PRO A 134 -6.79 -7.45 16.47
CA PRO A 134 -7.37 -6.24 17.05
C PRO A 134 -8.59 -6.60 17.91
N GLU A 135 -8.81 -5.87 19.01
CA GLU A 135 -10.01 -6.03 19.83
C GLU A 135 -11.24 -5.67 18.99
N THR A 136 -12.06 -6.68 18.69
CA THR A 136 -13.28 -6.54 17.90
C THR A 136 -14.53 -6.66 18.76
N THR A 137 -15.54 -5.87 18.45
CA THR A 137 -16.88 -6.01 19.06
C THR A 137 -17.60 -7.26 18.57
N GLU A 138 -18.54 -7.78 19.35
CA GLU A 138 -19.34 -8.97 18.98
C GLU A 138 -20.12 -8.78 17.67
N ASN A 139 -20.59 -7.55 17.41
CA ASN A 139 -21.26 -7.18 16.17
C ASN A 139 -20.34 -7.28 14.95
N GLN A 140 -19.05 -6.97 15.09
CA GLN A 140 -18.07 -7.11 14.01
C GLN A 140 -17.76 -8.58 13.73
N ARG A 141 -17.61 -9.39 14.78
CA ARG A 141 -17.45 -10.85 14.65
C ARG A 141 -18.66 -11.50 13.97
N ALA A 142 -19.88 -11.03 14.25
CA ALA A 142 -21.08 -11.50 13.58
C ALA A 142 -21.08 -11.22 12.07
N VAL A 143 -20.55 -10.07 11.64
CA VAL A 143 -20.39 -9.74 10.20
C VAL A 143 -19.38 -10.66 9.53
N LEU A 144 -18.23 -10.89 10.15
CA LEU A 144 -17.21 -11.80 9.62
C LEU A 144 -17.73 -13.24 9.54
N ARG A 145 -18.48 -13.69 10.55
CA ARG A 145 -19.12 -15.01 10.57
C ARG A 145 -20.12 -15.15 9.43
N ALA A 146 -20.93 -14.11 9.17
CA ALA A 146 -21.86 -14.10 8.04
C ALA A 146 -21.11 -14.22 6.69
N ILE A 147 -19.98 -13.53 6.52
CA ILE A 147 -19.15 -13.64 5.31
C ILE A 147 -18.64 -15.08 5.12
N LYS A 148 -18.16 -15.73 6.19
CA LYS A 148 -17.62 -17.10 6.15
C LYS A 148 -18.68 -18.17 5.92
N GLU A 149 -19.80 -18.11 6.64
CA GLU A 149 -20.78 -19.20 6.68
C GLU A 149 -21.81 -19.11 5.55
N THR A 150 -22.18 -17.89 5.14
CA THR A 150 -23.32 -17.69 4.23
C THR A 150 -22.92 -17.32 2.80
N GLY A 151 -21.66 -16.99 2.56
CA GLY A 151 -21.13 -16.60 1.25
C GLY A 151 -21.79 -15.32 0.75
N VAL A 152 -21.33 -14.18 1.27
CA VAL A 152 -21.92 -12.87 0.94
C VAL A 152 -21.42 -12.39 -0.42
N VAL A 153 -22.34 -11.86 -1.22
CA VAL A 153 -22.10 -11.33 -2.56
C VAL A 153 -22.62 -9.90 -2.65
N LEU A 154 -21.82 -8.98 -3.21
CA LEU A 154 -22.25 -7.62 -3.55
C LEU A 154 -22.89 -7.65 -4.94
N LYS A 155 -24.13 -7.16 -5.05
CA LYS A 155 -24.87 -7.06 -6.31
C LYS A 155 -25.37 -5.65 -6.55
N GLU A 156 -25.49 -5.27 -7.81
CA GLU A 156 -26.19 -4.05 -8.19
C GLU A 156 -27.68 -4.14 -7.79
N ALA A 157 -28.22 -3.04 -7.24
CA ALA A 157 -29.62 -2.90 -6.90
C ALA A 157 -30.37 -2.31 -8.10
N HIS A 158 -31.35 -3.05 -8.62
CA HIS A 158 -32.16 -2.63 -9.78
C HIS A 158 -33.20 -1.52 -9.49
N VAL A 159 -33.14 -0.87 -8.33
CA VAL A 159 -34.03 0.25 -8.03
C VAL A 159 -33.36 1.54 -8.49
N LEU A 160 -34.15 2.41 -9.14
CA LEU A 160 -33.92 3.72 -9.78
C LEU A 160 -32.68 4.60 -9.47
N ASP A 161 -31.86 4.29 -8.45
CA ASP A 161 -30.71 5.07 -7.97
C ASP A 161 -29.34 4.35 -8.11
N GLY A 162 -29.25 3.16 -8.72
CA GLY A 162 -27.96 2.52 -9.02
C GLY A 162 -27.12 2.11 -7.79
N GLY A 163 -27.78 1.85 -6.65
CA GLY A 163 -27.12 1.47 -5.41
C GLY A 163 -26.56 0.03 -5.42
N VAL A 164 -25.65 -0.28 -4.49
CA VAL A 164 -25.17 -1.66 -4.25
C VAL A 164 -26.02 -2.29 -3.15
N ARG A 165 -26.29 -3.60 -3.26
CA ARG A 165 -26.97 -4.41 -2.24
C ARG A 165 -26.21 -5.69 -1.94
N THR A 166 -26.40 -6.22 -0.75
CA THR A 166 -25.83 -7.51 -0.34
C THR A 166 -26.82 -8.63 -0.62
N ALA A 167 -26.35 -9.70 -1.23
CA ALA A 167 -27.07 -10.96 -1.37
C ALA A 167 -26.29 -12.07 -0.64
N ASN A 168 -26.99 -13.02 -0.05
CA ASN A 168 -26.42 -14.21 0.57
C ASN A 168 -27.26 -15.44 0.21
N ARG A 169 -26.78 -16.61 0.62
CA ARG A 169 -27.55 -17.85 0.50
C ARG A 169 -28.85 -17.74 1.31
N GLU A 170 -29.96 -18.22 0.74
CA GLU A 170 -31.31 -18.10 1.29
C GLU A 170 -31.40 -18.46 2.79
N GLY A 171 -32.02 -17.57 3.59
CA GLY A 171 -32.40 -17.84 4.98
C GLY A 171 -31.64 -17.07 6.07
N THR A 172 -30.63 -16.27 5.71
CA THR A 172 -29.82 -15.49 6.67
C THR A 172 -29.95 -13.98 6.45
N ILE A 173 -29.86 -13.18 7.52
CA ILE A 173 -29.84 -11.71 7.41
C ILE A 173 -28.48 -11.32 6.84
N ALA A 174 -28.46 -10.80 5.61
CA ALA A 174 -27.24 -10.27 5.02
C ALA A 174 -26.78 -9.01 5.79
N PRO A 175 -25.49 -8.88 6.12
CA PRO A 175 -24.96 -7.65 6.70
C PRO A 175 -25.13 -6.49 5.72
N THR A 176 -25.30 -5.26 6.21
CA THR A 176 -25.43 -4.08 5.33
C THR A 176 -24.15 -3.84 4.52
N VAL A 177 -24.27 -3.23 3.34
CA VAL A 177 -23.14 -2.89 2.46
C VAL A 177 -22.06 -2.12 3.22
N ASP A 178 -22.46 -1.09 3.99
CA ASP A 178 -21.53 -0.27 4.81
C ASP A 178 -20.65 -1.11 5.74
N ARG A 179 -21.19 -2.19 6.32
CA ARG A 179 -20.45 -3.06 7.25
C ARG A 179 -19.46 -3.96 6.50
N ILE A 180 -19.80 -4.38 5.30
CA ILE A 180 -18.91 -5.15 4.43
C ILE A 180 -17.78 -4.24 3.94
N GLU A 181 -18.10 -3.07 3.41
CA GLU A 181 -17.10 -2.10 2.96
C GLU A 181 -16.16 -1.68 4.08
N TRP A 182 -16.70 -1.50 5.29
CA TRP A 182 -15.87 -1.22 6.46
C TRP A 182 -14.92 -2.38 6.77
N SER A 183 -15.39 -3.64 6.72
CA SER A 183 -14.56 -4.84 6.94
C SER A 183 -13.47 -5.00 5.86
N VAL A 184 -13.78 -4.63 4.61
CA VAL A 184 -12.83 -4.59 3.50
C VAL A 184 -11.80 -3.48 3.72
N ARG A 185 -12.22 -2.30 4.18
CA ARG A 185 -11.32 -1.18 4.51
C ARG A 185 -10.36 -1.51 5.65
N GLN A 186 -10.79 -2.32 6.62
CA GLN A 186 -9.93 -2.82 7.69
C GLN A 186 -9.02 -3.98 7.25
N GLY A 187 -9.17 -4.48 6.02
CA GLY A 187 -8.40 -5.62 5.51
C GLY A 187 -8.82 -6.97 6.08
N TRP A 188 -10.02 -7.08 6.65
CA TRP A 188 -10.55 -8.32 7.24
C TRP A 188 -11.29 -9.20 6.21
N ALA A 189 -11.71 -8.57 5.12
CA ALA A 189 -12.36 -9.23 3.99
C ALA A 189 -11.85 -8.64 2.67
N VAL A 190 -11.97 -9.39 1.59
CA VAL A 190 -11.64 -8.96 0.23
C VAL A 190 -12.83 -9.22 -0.69
N VAL A 191 -13.08 -8.28 -1.60
CA VAL A 191 -14.08 -8.41 -2.65
C VAL A 191 -13.39 -8.97 -3.89
N ASP A 192 -13.97 -10.02 -4.45
CA ASP A 192 -13.56 -10.54 -5.76
C ASP A 192 -14.08 -9.61 -6.86
N THR A 193 -13.20 -8.77 -7.37
CA THR A 193 -13.50 -7.82 -8.44
C THR A 193 -13.40 -8.43 -9.84
N SER A 194 -13.12 -9.75 -9.96
CA SER A 194 -13.08 -10.42 -11.26
C SER A 194 -14.46 -10.58 -11.90
N ALA A 195 -15.53 -10.53 -11.09
CA ALA A 195 -16.91 -10.50 -11.55
C ALA A 195 -17.47 -9.08 -11.61
N GLU A 196 -18.39 -8.82 -12.54
CA GLU A 196 -19.15 -7.58 -12.56
C GLU A 196 -20.15 -7.54 -11.39
N LEU A 197 -20.43 -6.35 -10.86
CA LEU A 197 -21.44 -6.14 -9.82
C LEU A 197 -22.83 -6.65 -10.21
N ARG A 198 -23.13 -6.70 -11.51
CA ARG A 198 -24.38 -7.25 -12.04
C ARG A 198 -24.51 -8.76 -11.80
N ASP A 199 -23.42 -9.49 -11.99
CA ASP A 199 -23.36 -10.95 -11.79
C ASP A 199 -23.15 -11.30 -10.32
N GLY A 200 -22.48 -10.39 -9.60
CA GLY A 200 -22.29 -10.41 -8.17
C GLY A 200 -20.83 -10.68 -7.80
N GLN A 201 -20.29 -9.83 -6.96
CA GLN A 201 -18.91 -9.92 -6.49
C GLN A 201 -18.86 -10.65 -5.15
N ALA A 202 -18.18 -11.79 -5.09
CA ALA A 202 -18.05 -12.55 -3.87
C ALA A 202 -17.18 -11.80 -2.85
N VAL A 203 -17.55 -11.87 -1.57
CA VAL A 203 -16.75 -11.35 -0.47
C VAL A 203 -16.21 -12.53 0.33
N THR A 204 -14.89 -12.58 0.48
CA THR A 204 -14.19 -13.64 1.22
C THR A 204 -13.39 -13.05 2.38
N LEU A 205 -13.17 -13.83 3.44
CA LEU A 205 -12.34 -13.39 4.55
C LEU A 205 -10.86 -13.45 4.18
N THR A 206 -10.09 -12.50 4.69
CA THR A 206 -8.63 -12.57 4.68
C THR A 206 -8.14 -13.44 5.85
N SER A 207 -6.86 -13.81 5.84
CA SER A 207 -6.22 -14.52 6.96
C SER A 207 -6.38 -13.79 8.31
N LEU A 208 -6.37 -12.45 8.30
CA LEU A 208 -6.67 -11.61 9.46
C LEU A 208 -8.14 -11.75 9.90
N GLY A 209 -9.09 -11.72 8.97
CA GLY A 209 -10.51 -11.92 9.27
C GLY A 209 -10.82 -13.30 9.84
N GLU A 210 -10.12 -14.33 9.38
CA GLU A 210 -10.22 -15.68 9.93
C GLU A 210 -9.61 -15.78 11.34
N ALA A 211 -8.46 -15.13 11.57
CA ALA A 211 -7.83 -15.08 12.89
C ALA A 211 -8.71 -14.36 13.93
N ILE A 212 -9.40 -13.28 13.54
CA ILE A 212 -10.37 -12.57 14.39
C ILE A 212 -11.55 -13.46 14.79
N LEU A 213 -11.98 -14.38 13.92
CA LEU A 213 -13.05 -15.33 14.24
C LEU A 213 -12.58 -16.49 15.12
N ALA A 214 -11.30 -16.85 15.06
CA ALA A 214 -10.73 -17.96 15.82
C ALA A 214 -10.33 -17.58 17.27
N GLY A 215 -10.11 -16.29 17.56
CA GLY A 215 -9.76 -15.76 18.89
C GLY A 215 -10.96 -15.25 19.69
#